data_AF-A0A4Y2J6S2-F1
#
_entry.id   AF-A0A4Y2J6S2-F1
#
_cell.length_a   1.000
_cell.length_b   1.000
_cell.length_c   1.000
_cell.angle_alpha   90.00
_cell.angle_beta   90.00
_cell.angle_gamma   90.00
#
_symmetry.space_group_name_H-M   'P 1'
#
loop_
_entity.id
_entity.type
_entity.pdbx_description
1 polymer ?
#
loop_
_entity_poly.entity_id
_entity_poly.type
_entity_poly.pdbx_seq_one_letter_code
_entity_poly.pdbx_strand_id
1 'polypeptide(L)'
;AFTPGVPVQPCFIRYKNNLDTITWSWEGPGALKQLWLTLTQFYISCELEFLPVYRPTEQERQNPRLFADNVQHFVSSWTNTPVSDFCLEDARFLKVAKDRRLPPTVALVKLLRLRRTLGNQDMNPEDELKQLEEKRKSFAPLRGDVQHLASYLGLERCPEALKEFFRILDQQKKNSLDVRVYDIGLWMLRTDVKMREKMQGAFQILDEKSENLDIIALYWKGIKSLKNLKAIDKFDPEELSRS
;
A
#
# COMPACT_ATOMS: atom_id res chain seq x y z
N ALA A 1 13.90 -20.34 -5.82
CA ALA A 1 14.21 -19.00 -5.25
C ALA A 1 14.15 -17.98 -6.37
N PHE A 2 13.60 -16.79 -6.13
CA PHE A 2 13.60 -15.70 -7.10
C PHE A 2 14.92 -14.94 -7.01
N THR A 3 15.70 -14.97 -8.08
CA THR A 3 16.97 -14.24 -8.17
C THR A 3 16.79 -13.07 -9.14
N PRO A 4 17.15 -11.84 -8.75
CA PRO A 4 17.06 -10.69 -9.66
C PRO A 4 17.92 -10.87 -10.92
N GLY A 5 17.42 -10.41 -12.06
CA GLY A 5 18.20 -10.31 -13.30
C GLY A 5 18.49 -11.64 -14.02
N VAL A 6 17.89 -12.75 -13.59
CA VAL A 6 17.95 -14.05 -14.29
C VAL A 6 16.57 -14.46 -14.81
N PRO A 7 16.49 -15.31 -15.86
CA PRO A 7 15.22 -15.84 -16.33
C PRO A 7 14.45 -16.57 -15.22
N VAL A 8 13.15 -16.37 -15.16
CA VAL A 8 12.26 -17.01 -14.18
C VAL A 8 11.13 -17.72 -14.88
N GLN A 9 10.77 -18.91 -14.41
CA GLN A 9 9.58 -19.63 -14.86
C GLN A 9 8.55 -19.61 -13.73
N PRO A 10 7.48 -18.80 -13.84
CA PRO A 10 6.43 -18.80 -12.84
C PRO A 10 5.62 -20.09 -12.93
N CYS A 11 5.26 -20.63 -11.78
CA CYS A 11 4.30 -21.73 -11.65
C CYS A 11 3.11 -21.22 -10.84
N PHE A 12 1.91 -21.44 -11.35
CA PHE A 12 0.66 -21.04 -10.71
C PHE A 12 -0.10 -22.27 -10.24
N ILE A 13 -0.57 -22.25 -8.99
CA ILE A 13 -1.37 -23.32 -8.39
C ILE A 13 -2.80 -22.80 -8.25
N ARG A 14 -3.76 -23.47 -8.88
CA ARG A 14 -5.19 -23.14 -8.82
C ARG A 14 -5.95 -24.23 -8.08
N TYR A 15 -6.56 -23.88 -6.96
CA TYR A 15 -7.52 -24.74 -6.27
C TYR A 15 -8.93 -24.47 -6.83
N LYS A 16 -9.62 -25.52 -7.32
CA LYS A 16 -10.95 -25.37 -7.92
C LYS A 16 -12.10 -25.53 -6.92
N ASN A 17 -11.80 -25.95 -5.70
CA ASN A 17 -12.80 -26.14 -4.67
C ASN A 17 -13.42 -24.78 -4.29
N ASN A 18 -14.75 -24.76 -4.12
CA ASN A 18 -15.48 -23.52 -3.76
C ASN A 18 -15.01 -22.91 -2.43
N LEU A 19 -14.52 -23.76 -1.51
CA LEU A 19 -13.97 -23.34 -0.23
C LEU A 19 -12.46 -23.58 -0.23
N ASP A 20 -11.70 -22.51 -0.02
CA ASP A 20 -10.26 -22.60 0.22
C ASP A 20 -10.00 -23.05 1.67
N THR A 21 -9.75 -24.34 1.82
CA THR A 21 -9.42 -24.96 3.11
C THR A 21 -7.93 -25.28 3.23
N ILE A 22 -7.13 -25.00 2.18
CA ILE A 22 -5.74 -25.45 2.08
C ILE A 22 -4.79 -24.29 2.35
N THR A 23 -5.13 -23.08 1.90
CA THR A 23 -4.28 -21.91 2.10
C THR A 23 -4.25 -21.53 3.58
N TRP A 24 -3.13 -21.82 4.25
CA TRP A 24 -2.90 -21.38 5.62
C TRP A 24 -2.18 -20.04 5.62
N SER A 25 -2.79 -19.02 6.20
CA SER A 25 -2.20 -17.69 6.40
C SER A 25 -2.17 -17.35 7.89
N TRP A 26 -1.32 -16.39 8.28
CA TRP A 26 -1.21 -15.88 9.66
C TRP A 26 -2.50 -15.20 10.16
N GLU A 27 -3.43 -14.84 9.25
CA GLU A 27 -4.77 -14.31 9.57
C GLU A 27 -5.88 -15.35 9.35
N GLY A 28 -5.53 -16.59 9.03
CA GLY A 28 -6.47 -17.67 8.77
C GLY A 28 -6.92 -18.42 10.04
N PRO A 29 -7.81 -19.41 9.87
CA PRO A 29 -8.14 -20.36 10.93
C PRO A 29 -6.88 -21.02 11.50
N GLY A 30 -6.89 -21.36 12.80
CA GLY A 30 -5.79 -22.11 13.41
C GLY A 30 -5.51 -23.42 12.66
N ALA A 31 -4.25 -23.87 12.65
CA ALA A 31 -3.80 -24.98 11.80
C ALA A 31 -4.66 -26.25 11.94
N LEU A 32 -5.08 -26.60 13.17
CA LEU A 32 -5.96 -27.75 13.41
C LEU A 32 -7.36 -27.58 12.81
N LYS A 33 -7.91 -26.37 12.88
CA LYS A 33 -9.20 -26.06 12.25
C LYS A 33 -9.09 -26.11 10.73
N GLN A 34 -7.99 -25.60 10.17
CA GLN A 34 -7.75 -25.65 8.73
C GLN A 34 -7.58 -27.09 8.24
N LEU A 35 -6.84 -27.92 8.98
CA LEU A 35 -6.73 -29.36 8.72
C LEU A 35 -8.10 -30.04 8.77
N TRP A 36 -8.90 -29.78 9.81
CA TRP A 36 -10.26 -30.33 9.92
C TRP A 36 -11.12 -29.95 8.71
N LEU A 37 -11.14 -28.66 8.34
CA LEU A 37 -11.88 -28.18 7.17
C LEU A 37 -11.39 -28.84 5.87
N THR A 38 -10.08 -29.04 5.73
CA THR A 38 -9.50 -29.76 4.59
C THR A 38 -9.99 -31.21 4.55
N LEU A 39 -9.99 -31.91 5.69
CA LEU A 39 -10.45 -33.31 5.78
C LEU A 39 -11.95 -33.47 5.52
N THR A 40 -12.76 -32.43 5.76
CA THR A 40 -14.19 -32.46 5.39
C THR A 40 -14.43 -32.36 3.88
N GLN A 41 -13.41 -32.05 3.08
CA GLN A 41 -13.49 -32.08 1.62
C GLN A 41 -13.06 -33.45 1.09
N PHE A 42 -14.03 -34.28 0.69
CA PHE A 42 -13.78 -35.62 0.13
C PHE A 42 -12.87 -35.63 -1.10
N TYR A 43 -12.82 -34.54 -1.85
CA TYR A 43 -11.97 -34.38 -3.02
C TYR A 43 -11.43 -32.96 -3.09
N ILE A 44 -10.12 -32.83 -3.29
CA ILE A 44 -9.41 -31.56 -3.48
C ILE A 44 -8.87 -31.54 -4.89
N SER A 45 -9.39 -30.62 -5.71
CA SER A 45 -8.94 -30.42 -7.08
C SER A 45 -7.91 -29.29 -7.14
N CYS A 46 -6.73 -29.61 -7.66
CA CYS A 46 -5.61 -28.70 -7.80
C CYS A 46 -5.06 -28.79 -9.22
N GLU A 47 -4.88 -27.65 -9.88
CA GLU A 47 -4.19 -27.54 -11.16
C GLU A 47 -2.87 -26.79 -10.97
N LEU A 48 -1.82 -27.33 -11.58
CA LEU A 48 -0.52 -26.68 -11.67
C LEU A 48 -0.32 -26.19 -13.12
N GLU A 49 -0.21 -24.88 -13.29
CA GLU A 49 -0.01 -24.23 -14.57
C GLU A 49 1.41 -23.64 -14.64
N PHE A 50 2.19 -24.10 -15.61
CA PHE A 50 3.53 -23.58 -15.87
C PHE A 50 3.44 -22.45 -16.89
N LEU A 51 3.77 -21.23 -16.46
CA LEU A 51 3.78 -20.09 -17.36
C LEU A 51 5.06 -20.08 -18.22
N PRO A 52 5.05 -19.35 -19.35
CA PRO A 52 6.25 -19.17 -20.16
C PRO A 52 7.40 -18.57 -19.35
N VAL A 53 8.64 -18.94 -19.72
CA VAL A 53 9.84 -18.40 -19.08
C VAL A 53 9.92 -16.90 -19.36
N TYR A 54 9.86 -16.09 -18.31
CA TYR A 54 10.08 -14.65 -18.38
C TYR A 54 11.58 -14.35 -18.40
N ARG A 55 12.04 -13.62 -19.41
CA ARG A 55 13.45 -13.25 -19.56
C ARG A 55 13.62 -11.74 -19.31
N PRO A 56 14.47 -11.33 -18.36
CA PRO A 56 14.70 -9.92 -18.08
C PRO A 56 15.40 -9.23 -19.25
N THR A 57 14.96 -8.01 -19.53
CA THR A 57 15.64 -7.02 -20.36
C THR A 57 16.86 -6.45 -19.65
N GLU A 58 17.77 -5.79 -20.38
CA GLU A 58 18.97 -5.20 -19.78
C GLU A 58 18.64 -4.15 -18.70
N GLN A 59 17.55 -3.39 -18.87
CA GLN A 59 17.08 -2.44 -17.87
C GLN A 59 16.60 -3.13 -16.58
N GLU A 60 15.90 -4.26 -16.70
CA GLU A 60 15.44 -5.05 -15.56
C GLU A 60 16.58 -5.76 -14.84
N ARG A 61 17.64 -6.14 -15.56
CA ARG A 61 18.87 -6.69 -14.95
C ARG A 61 19.57 -5.67 -14.06
N GLN A 62 19.51 -4.39 -14.43
CA GLN A 62 20.07 -3.29 -13.65
C GLN A 62 19.14 -2.83 -12.51
N ASN A 63 17.83 -3.08 -12.61
CA ASN A 63 16.84 -2.68 -11.62
C ASN A 63 16.00 -3.87 -11.12
N PRO A 64 16.41 -4.51 -10.01
CA PRO A 64 15.71 -5.64 -9.40
C PRO A 64 14.22 -5.40 -9.08
N ARG A 65 13.85 -4.16 -8.72
CA ARG A 65 12.46 -3.83 -8.40
C ARG A 65 11.61 -3.77 -9.66
N LEU A 66 12.10 -3.11 -10.70
CA LEU A 66 11.42 -3.09 -12.00
C LEU A 66 11.20 -4.51 -12.53
N PHE A 67 12.20 -5.37 -12.37
CA PHE A 67 12.07 -6.78 -12.72
C PHE A 67 10.96 -7.48 -11.93
N ALA A 68 10.91 -7.29 -10.60
CA ALA A 68 9.86 -7.89 -9.77
C ALA A 68 8.46 -7.37 -10.13
N ASP A 69 8.31 -6.06 -10.33
CA ASP A 69 7.05 -5.42 -10.72
C ASP A 69 6.56 -5.97 -12.07
N ASN A 70 7.45 -6.07 -13.06
CA ASN A 70 7.11 -6.59 -14.38
C ASN A 70 6.78 -8.09 -14.37
N VAL A 71 7.51 -8.90 -13.59
CA VAL A 71 7.18 -10.32 -13.40
C VAL A 71 5.80 -10.47 -12.75
N GLN A 72 5.46 -9.63 -11.76
CA GLN A 72 4.15 -9.63 -11.12
C GLN A 72 3.03 -9.28 -12.13
N HIS A 73 3.23 -8.25 -12.96
CA HIS A 73 2.31 -7.90 -14.04
C HIS A 73 2.17 -9.00 -15.09
N PHE A 74 3.29 -9.64 -15.47
CA PHE A 74 3.29 -10.78 -16.36
C PHE A 74 2.41 -11.89 -15.79
N VAL A 75 2.68 -12.38 -14.58
CA VAL A 75 1.87 -13.43 -13.93
C VAL A 75 0.41 -13.02 -13.83
N SER A 76 0.13 -11.81 -13.37
CA SER A 76 -1.23 -11.25 -13.25
C SER A 76 -2.01 -11.28 -14.57
N SER A 77 -1.36 -10.96 -15.69
CA SER A 77 -1.98 -10.98 -17.02
C SER A 77 -2.37 -12.39 -17.48
N TRP A 78 -1.62 -13.42 -17.07
CA TRP A 78 -1.93 -14.82 -17.39
C TRP A 78 -3.00 -15.40 -16.47
N THR A 79 -2.95 -15.07 -15.18
CA THR A 79 -3.83 -15.67 -14.16
C THR A 79 -5.13 -14.87 -13.93
N ASN A 80 -5.25 -13.69 -14.54
CA ASN A 80 -6.32 -12.72 -14.30
C ASN A 80 -6.50 -12.37 -12.82
N THR A 81 -5.41 -12.38 -12.05
CA THR A 81 -5.42 -12.03 -10.63
C THR A 81 -4.96 -10.58 -10.43
N PRO A 82 -5.58 -9.81 -9.54
CA PRO A 82 -5.19 -8.43 -9.30
C PRO A 82 -3.78 -8.33 -8.72
N VAL A 83 -3.08 -7.26 -9.09
CA VAL A 83 -1.77 -6.92 -8.56
C VAL A 83 -1.92 -6.21 -7.20
N SER A 84 -0.97 -6.43 -6.30
CA SER A 84 -0.93 -5.82 -4.98
C SER A 84 0.46 -5.23 -4.73
N ASP A 85 0.50 -3.99 -4.25
CA ASP A 85 1.74 -3.29 -3.87
C ASP A 85 2.16 -3.60 -2.40
N PHE A 86 1.52 -4.59 -1.76
CA PHE A 86 1.86 -5.04 -0.40
C PHE A 86 2.96 -6.10 -0.38
N CYS A 87 3.88 -5.97 0.57
CA CYS A 87 4.91 -6.97 0.88
C CYS A 87 4.49 -7.82 2.10
N LEU A 88 5.18 -8.95 2.32
CA LEU A 88 4.96 -9.80 3.50
C LEU A 88 5.10 -9.03 4.81
N GLU A 89 6.06 -8.11 4.89
CA GLU A 89 6.29 -7.27 6.07
C GLU A 89 5.13 -6.31 6.38
N ASP A 90 4.30 -6.01 5.38
CA ASP A 90 3.15 -5.12 5.50
C ASP A 90 1.96 -5.80 6.20
N ALA A 91 1.93 -7.14 6.22
CA ALA A 91 0.83 -7.94 6.76
C ALA A 91 0.44 -7.55 8.19
N ARG A 92 1.44 -7.33 9.07
CA ARG A 92 1.18 -6.91 10.46
C ARG A 92 0.52 -5.54 10.55
N PHE A 93 0.78 -4.65 9.60
CA PHE A 93 0.22 -3.30 9.58
C PHE A 93 -1.15 -3.27 8.90
N LEU A 94 -1.40 -4.16 7.94
CA LEU A 94 -2.74 -4.44 7.42
C LEU A 94 -3.68 -4.91 8.54
N LYS A 95 -3.20 -5.80 9.42
CA LYS A 95 -3.94 -6.21 10.62
C LYS A 95 -4.29 -5.01 11.51
N VAL A 96 -3.30 -4.16 11.81
CA VAL A 96 -3.52 -2.95 12.62
C VAL A 96 -4.53 -2.01 11.97
N ALA A 97 -4.47 -1.82 10.65
CA ALA A 97 -5.43 -1.00 9.93
C ALA A 97 -6.84 -1.59 10.04
N LYS A 98 -7.00 -2.91 9.87
CA LYS A 98 -8.27 -3.62 10.02
C LYS A 98 -8.84 -3.52 11.43
N ASP A 99 -8.03 -3.78 12.45
CA ASP A 99 -8.45 -3.72 13.86
C ASP A 99 -8.92 -2.31 14.26
N ARG A 100 -8.28 -1.27 13.70
CA ARG A 100 -8.65 0.14 13.90
C ARG A 100 -9.72 0.66 12.92
N ARG A 101 -10.30 -0.21 12.07
CA ARG A 101 -11.28 0.14 11.02
C ARG A 101 -10.80 1.25 10.09
N LEU A 102 -9.51 1.28 9.82
CA LEU A 102 -8.87 2.21 8.90
C LEU A 102 -8.90 1.64 7.48
N PRO A 103 -8.91 2.51 6.44
CA PRO A 103 -8.77 2.05 5.06
C PRO A 103 -7.49 1.22 4.87
N PRO A 104 -7.56 0.00 4.34
CA PRO A 104 -6.38 -0.85 4.12
C PRO A 104 -5.64 -0.43 2.83
N THR A 105 -5.26 0.85 2.74
CA THR A 105 -4.56 1.41 1.58
C THR A 105 -3.05 1.29 1.75
N VAL A 106 -2.33 1.13 0.63
CA VAL A 106 -0.86 0.98 0.63
C VAL A 106 -0.21 2.18 1.32
N ALA A 107 -0.66 3.40 1.03
CA ALA A 107 -0.13 4.61 1.66
C ALA A 107 -0.27 4.60 3.19
N LEU A 108 -1.44 4.21 3.70
CA LEU A 108 -1.68 4.17 5.15
C LEU A 108 -0.89 3.06 5.84
N VAL A 109 -0.75 1.90 5.19
CA VAL A 109 0.05 0.79 5.69
C VAL A 109 1.54 1.14 5.74
N LYS A 110 2.06 1.80 4.69
CA LYS A 110 3.46 2.30 4.69
C LYS A 110 3.67 3.41 5.72
N LEU A 111 2.67 4.25 5.97
CA LEU A 111 2.70 5.23 7.06
C LEU A 111 2.78 4.55 8.43
N LEU A 112 1.96 3.54 8.70
CA LEU A 112 2.01 2.76 9.95
C LEU A 112 3.38 2.10 10.14
N ARG A 113 3.99 1.62 9.05
CA ARG A 113 5.36 1.10 9.06
C ARG A 113 6.37 2.19 9.39
N LEU A 114 6.26 3.37 8.78
CA LEU A 114 7.13 4.51 9.05
C LEU A 114 7.01 4.98 10.51
N ARG A 115 5.80 5.12 11.05
CA ARG A 115 5.57 5.49 12.47
C ARG A 115 6.23 4.52 13.43
N ARG A 116 6.20 3.22 13.13
CA ARG A 116 6.94 2.22 13.91
C ARG A 116 8.45 2.43 13.82
N THR A 117 8.98 2.73 12.64
CA THR A 117 10.43 3.05 12.48
C THR A 117 10.84 4.33 13.21
N LEU A 118 9.94 5.30 13.33
CA LEU A 118 10.14 6.53 14.10
C LEU A 118 10.01 6.33 15.63
N GLY A 119 9.50 5.19 16.09
CA GLY A 119 9.17 4.96 17.50
C GLY A 119 7.82 5.54 17.93
N ASN A 120 7.06 6.15 17.02
CA ASN A 120 5.79 6.84 17.29
C ASN A 120 4.55 5.94 17.20
N GLN A 121 4.71 4.62 17.29
CA GLN A 121 3.60 3.66 17.10
C GLN A 121 2.51 3.75 18.18
N ASP A 122 2.91 4.07 19.42
CA ASP A 122 2.04 4.17 20.60
C ASP A 122 1.63 5.63 20.88
N MET A 123 2.25 6.58 20.18
CA MET A 123 1.92 8.00 20.28
C MET A 123 0.56 8.28 19.66
N ASN A 124 -0.26 9.10 20.33
CA ASN A 124 -1.51 9.59 19.76
C ASN A 124 -1.21 10.44 18.51
N PRO A 125 -1.81 10.16 17.34
CA PRO A 125 -1.61 10.97 16.15
C PRO A 125 -1.86 12.48 16.35
N GLU A 126 -2.76 12.87 17.25
CA GLU A 126 -3.01 14.29 17.55
C GLU A 126 -1.81 14.97 18.24
N ASP A 127 -1.16 14.29 19.19
CA ASP A 127 -0.01 14.84 19.89
C ASP A 127 1.21 14.92 18.97
N GLU A 128 1.37 13.93 18.10
CA GLU A 128 2.39 13.94 17.04
C GLU A 128 2.18 15.11 16.06
N LEU A 129 0.92 15.37 15.65
CA LEU A 129 0.57 16.50 14.81
C LEU A 129 0.97 17.84 15.45
N LYS A 130 0.65 18.05 16.74
CA LYS A 130 1.00 19.29 17.47
C LYS A 130 2.51 19.53 17.51
N GLN A 131 3.31 18.49 17.75
CA GLN A 131 4.77 18.60 17.75
C GLN A 131 5.32 18.98 16.36
N LEU A 132 4.76 18.40 15.31
CA LEU A 132 5.15 18.68 13.93
C LEU A 132 4.69 20.06 13.46
N GLU A 133 3.55 20.56 13.93
CA GLU A 133 3.10 21.94 13.70
C GLU A 133 4.08 22.97 14.26
N GLU A 134 4.54 22.80 15.50
CA GLU A 134 5.55 23.69 16.10
C GLU A 134 6.88 23.62 15.33
N LYS A 135 7.34 22.41 15.00
CA LYS A 135 8.58 22.23 14.21
C LYS A 135 8.50 22.87 12.82
N ARG A 136 7.33 22.83 12.18
CA ARG A 136 7.11 23.41 10.85
C ARG A 136 7.30 24.92 10.82
N LYS A 137 6.97 25.63 11.89
CA LYS A 137 7.12 27.10 11.96
C LYS A 137 8.57 27.56 11.73
N SER A 138 9.54 26.74 12.12
CA SER A 138 10.97 27.00 11.92
C SER A 138 11.60 26.18 10.79
N PHE A 139 10.80 25.40 10.05
CA PHE A 139 11.28 24.51 9.00
C PHE A 139 10.87 25.03 7.61
N ALA A 140 11.83 25.60 6.89
CA ALA A 140 11.68 26.01 5.49
C ALA A 140 12.93 25.56 4.70
N PRO A 141 12.78 25.08 3.44
CA PRO A 141 11.54 24.97 2.65
C PRO A 141 10.61 23.82 3.09
N LEU A 142 9.34 23.85 2.71
CA LEU A 142 8.36 22.77 3.02
C LEU A 142 8.32 21.66 1.97
N ARG A 143 8.91 21.88 0.79
CA ARG A 143 9.00 20.89 -0.28
C ARG A 143 10.45 20.47 -0.44
N GLY A 144 10.68 19.17 -0.62
CA GLY A 144 12.01 18.64 -0.85
C GLY A 144 12.00 17.14 -1.15
N ASP A 145 13.20 16.59 -1.28
CA ASP A 145 13.41 15.17 -1.55
C ASP A 145 13.18 14.29 -0.31
N VAL A 146 13.49 13.00 -0.44
CA VAL A 146 13.36 12.04 0.66
C VAL A 146 14.24 12.39 1.86
N GLN A 147 15.42 12.98 1.63
CA GLN A 147 16.35 13.35 2.70
C GLN A 147 15.82 14.56 3.47
N HIS A 148 15.21 15.52 2.76
CA HIS A 148 14.51 16.65 3.36
C HIS A 148 13.36 16.21 4.26
N LEU A 149 12.56 15.23 3.81
CA LEU A 149 11.50 14.64 4.64
C LEU A 149 12.09 13.90 5.86
N ALA A 150 13.25 13.23 5.72
CA ALA A 150 13.92 12.59 6.84
C ALA A 150 14.33 13.62 7.91
N SER A 151 14.94 14.74 7.49
CA SER A 151 15.31 15.83 8.39
C SER A 151 14.09 16.45 9.07
N TYR A 152 12.98 16.62 8.34
CA TYR A 152 11.71 17.06 8.91
C TYR A 152 11.18 16.10 9.99
N LEU A 153 11.30 14.79 9.80
CA LEU A 153 10.91 13.78 10.78
C LEU A 153 11.95 13.56 11.89
N GLY A 154 13.08 14.30 11.87
CA GLY A 154 14.13 14.19 12.88
C GLY A 154 15.02 12.96 12.74
N LEU A 155 15.06 12.36 11.55
CA LEU A 155 15.88 11.19 11.25
C LEU A 155 17.25 11.60 10.73
N GLU A 156 18.31 11.09 11.37
CA GLU A 156 19.70 11.29 10.91
C GLU A 156 20.02 10.48 9.65
N ARG A 157 19.33 9.34 9.46
CA ARG A 157 19.49 8.44 8.30
C ARG A 157 18.15 8.28 7.60
N CYS A 158 18.16 8.02 6.29
CA CYS A 158 16.95 7.63 5.54
C CYS A 158 16.69 6.13 5.67
N PRO A 159 15.77 5.66 6.55
CA PRO A 159 15.42 4.25 6.62
C PRO A 159 14.67 3.83 5.35
N GLU A 160 14.71 2.54 5.05
CA GLU A 160 14.02 2.00 3.87
C GLU A 160 12.50 2.22 3.92
N ALA A 161 11.90 2.18 5.12
CA ALA A 161 10.49 2.49 5.33
C ALA A 161 10.11 3.91 4.85
N LEU A 162 11.00 4.89 5.04
CA LEU A 162 10.78 6.26 4.58
C LEU A 162 10.88 6.37 3.06
N LYS A 163 11.87 5.70 2.46
CA LYS A 163 12.03 5.67 0.99
C LYS A 163 10.84 5.01 0.31
N GLU A 164 10.35 3.90 0.85
CA GLU A 164 9.13 3.25 0.36
C GLU A 164 7.91 4.15 0.50
N PHE A 165 7.72 4.78 1.66
CA PHE A 165 6.62 5.71 1.91
C PHE A 165 6.65 6.89 0.93
N PHE A 166 7.82 7.52 0.76
CA PHE A 166 8.02 8.60 -0.20
C PHE A 166 7.68 8.15 -1.63
N ARG A 167 8.14 6.97 -2.05
CA ARG A 167 7.86 6.41 -3.38
C ARG A 167 6.36 6.20 -3.62
N ILE A 168 5.63 5.72 -2.63
CA ILE A 168 4.17 5.53 -2.75
C ILE A 168 3.45 6.86 -2.90
N LEU A 169 3.96 7.95 -2.33
CA LEU A 169 3.32 9.26 -2.42
C LEU A 169 3.75 10.05 -3.65
N ASP A 170 5.01 9.92 -4.09
CA ASP A 170 5.53 10.55 -5.31
C ASP A 170 5.13 9.78 -6.59
N GLN A 171 3.82 9.68 -6.82
CA GLN A 171 3.26 9.00 -7.99
C GLN A 171 3.72 9.63 -9.32
N GLN A 172 4.02 10.93 -9.32
CA GLN A 172 4.45 11.68 -10.49
C GLN A 172 5.97 11.64 -10.72
N LYS A 173 6.73 10.95 -9.85
CA LYS A 173 8.20 10.84 -9.91
C LYS A 173 8.91 12.19 -10.00
N LYS A 174 8.40 13.21 -9.30
CA LYS A 174 9.00 14.55 -9.26
C LYS A 174 10.21 14.61 -8.33
N ASN A 175 10.43 13.55 -7.54
CA ASN A 175 11.45 13.47 -6.49
C ASN A 175 11.36 14.62 -5.48
N SER A 176 10.16 15.17 -5.29
CA SER A 176 9.90 16.29 -4.40
C SER A 176 8.49 16.18 -3.83
N LEU A 177 8.39 16.01 -2.50
CA LEU A 177 7.13 16.00 -1.77
C LEU A 177 7.06 17.14 -0.77
N ASP A 178 5.82 17.54 -0.46
CA ASP A 178 5.55 18.46 0.62
C ASP A 178 5.61 17.70 1.96
N VAL A 179 6.34 18.21 2.95
CA VAL A 179 6.48 17.55 4.26
C VAL A 179 5.14 17.36 4.97
N ARG A 180 4.17 18.21 4.65
CA ARG A 180 2.80 18.19 5.17
C ARG A 180 2.01 16.94 4.79
N VAL A 181 2.49 16.17 3.81
CA VAL A 181 1.89 14.90 3.41
C VAL A 181 1.94 13.86 4.54
N TYR A 182 2.93 13.94 5.42
CA TYR A 182 2.99 13.10 6.61
C TYR A 182 1.84 13.42 7.58
N ASP A 183 1.55 14.71 7.79
CA ASP A 183 0.48 15.17 8.67
C ASP A 183 -0.90 14.71 8.20
N ILE A 184 -1.15 14.70 6.89
CA ILE A 184 -2.39 14.16 6.32
C ILE A 184 -2.52 12.68 6.68
N GLY A 185 -1.42 11.95 6.59
CA GLY A 185 -1.35 10.58 7.06
C GLY A 185 -1.79 10.46 8.53
N LEU A 186 -1.28 11.32 9.41
CA LEU A 186 -1.66 11.33 10.83
C LEU A 186 -3.15 11.65 11.03
N TRP A 187 -3.70 12.60 10.29
CA TRP A 187 -5.14 12.90 10.29
C TRP A 187 -5.99 11.67 9.91
N MET A 188 -5.53 10.90 8.92
CA MET A 188 -6.23 9.68 8.50
C MET A 188 -6.19 8.58 9.57
N LEU A 189 -5.12 8.54 10.37
CA LEU A 189 -4.94 7.56 11.46
C LEU A 189 -5.77 7.84 12.72
N ARG A 190 -6.25 9.08 12.92
CA ARG A 190 -7.07 9.46 14.06
C ARG A 190 -8.35 8.62 14.14
N THR A 191 -8.61 7.95 15.26
CA THR A 191 -9.84 7.12 15.43
C THR A 191 -10.94 7.84 16.19
N ASP A 192 -10.62 8.97 16.80
CA ASP A 192 -11.48 9.85 17.60
C ASP A 192 -12.34 10.80 16.74
N VAL A 193 -11.95 11.02 15.48
CA VAL A 193 -12.56 12.01 14.57
C VAL A 193 -13.38 11.34 13.48
N LYS A 194 -14.52 11.94 13.10
CA LYS A 194 -15.34 11.46 11.98
C LYS A 194 -14.63 11.67 10.64
N MET A 195 -14.92 10.82 9.65
CA MET A 195 -14.29 10.90 8.32
C MET A 195 -14.36 12.30 7.69
N ARG A 196 -15.49 13.01 7.82
CA ARG A 196 -15.66 14.38 7.29
C ARG A 196 -14.64 15.35 7.87
N GLU A 197 -14.45 15.31 9.17
CA GLU A 197 -13.52 16.19 9.89
C GLU A 197 -12.06 15.81 9.58
N LYS A 198 -11.75 14.51 9.42
CA LYS A 198 -10.43 14.06 8.93
C LYS A 198 -10.13 14.64 7.55
N MET A 199 -11.11 14.59 6.64
CA MET A 199 -10.98 15.19 5.32
C MET A 199 -10.75 16.69 5.43
N GLN A 200 -11.60 17.41 6.17
CA GLN A 200 -11.46 18.86 6.34
C GLN A 200 -10.08 19.25 6.90
N GLY A 201 -9.57 18.54 7.92
CA GLY A 201 -8.22 18.76 8.45
C GLY A 201 -7.13 18.49 7.39
N ALA A 202 -7.24 17.40 6.65
CA ALA A 202 -6.30 17.09 5.56
C ALA A 202 -6.32 18.14 4.43
N PHE A 203 -7.50 18.66 4.09
CA PHE A 203 -7.70 19.72 3.09
C PHE A 203 -7.17 21.09 3.57
N GLN A 204 -7.27 21.41 4.86
CA GLN A 204 -6.75 22.67 5.40
C GLN A 204 -5.21 22.70 5.41
N ILE A 205 -4.57 21.54 5.56
CA ILE A 205 -3.11 21.43 5.65
C ILE A 205 -2.42 21.65 4.29
N LEU A 206 -3.02 21.18 3.19
CA LEU A 206 -2.46 21.31 1.85
C LEU A 206 -3.27 22.29 0.99
N ASP A 207 -2.58 23.21 0.32
CA ASP A 207 -3.21 24.13 -0.64
C ASP A 207 -3.90 23.35 -1.79
N GLU A 208 -4.86 23.96 -2.49
CA GLU A 208 -5.71 23.37 -3.55
C GLU A 208 -4.97 22.90 -4.84
N LYS A 209 -3.71 22.49 -4.76
CA LYS A 209 -2.99 21.90 -5.89
C LYS A 209 -3.50 20.48 -6.15
N SER A 210 -3.71 20.14 -7.42
CA SER A 210 -4.24 18.82 -7.82
C SER A 210 -3.45 17.62 -7.29
N GLU A 211 -2.12 17.77 -7.13
CA GLU A 211 -1.23 16.74 -6.58
C GLU A 211 -1.56 16.41 -5.12
N ASN A 212 -1.95 17.42 -4.35
CA ASN A 212 -2.29 17.27 -2.94
C ASN A 212 -3.61 16.48 -2.77
N LEU A 213 -4.55 16.69 -3.69
CA LEU A 213 -5.82 15.96 -3.72
C LEU A 213 -5.62 14.48 -4.08
N ASP A 214 -4.71 14.19 -5.00
CA ASP A 214 -4.34 12.81 -5.35
C ASP A 214 -3.75 12.07 -4.14
N ILE A 215 -2.96 12.75 -3.31
CA ILE A 215 -2.42 12.19 -2.06
C ILE A 215 -3.51 11.86 -1.04
N ILE A 216 -4.48 12.78 -0.83
CA ILE A 216 -5.62 12.53 0.06
C ILE A 216 -6.43 11.31 -0.44
N ALA A 217 -6.68 11.24 -1.75
CA ALA A 217 -7.37 10.12 -2.38
C ALA A 217 -6.60 8.80 -2.25
N LEU A 218 -5.27 8.86 -2.31
CA LEU A 218 -4.40 7.70 -2.13
C LEU A 218 -4.47 7.16 -0.70
N TYR A 219 -4.45 8.02 0.32
CA TYR A 219 -4.66 7.58 1.71
C TYR A 219 -6.05 7.01 1.94
N TRP A 220 -7.08 7.66 1.39
CA TRP A 220 -8.46 7.33 1.68
C TRP A 220 -8.96 6.08 0.95
N LYS A 221 -8.78 6.04 -0.38
CA LYS A 221 -9.31 4.99 -1.25
C LYS A 221 -8.21 4.21 -1.98
N GLY A 222 -6.94 4.53 -1.79
CA GLY A 222 -5.85 3.88 -2.52
C GLY A 222 -5.78 4.32 -3.99
N ILE A 223 -6.45 5.41 -4.35
CA ILE A 223 -6.52 5.88 -5.74
C ILE A 223 -5.27 6.70 -6.06
N LYS A 224 -4.50 6.25 -7.06
CA LYS A 224 -3.22 6.88 -7.46
C LYS A 224 -3.39 8.25 -8.14
N SER A 225 -4.54 8.49 -8.80
CA SER A 225 -4.88 9.82 -9.33
C SER A 225 -6.37 10.00 -9.51
N LEU A 226 -6.89 11.17 -9.13
CA LEU A 226 -8.27 11.58 -9.32
C LEU A 226 -8.63 11.76 -10.80
N LYS A 227 -7.64 11.93 -11.69
CA LYS A 227 -7.90 11.94 -13.15
C LYS A 227 -8.47 10.61 -13.63
N ASN A 228 -8.13 9.51 -12.96
CA ASN A 228 -8.63 8.17 -13.29
C ASN A 228 -10.09 7.97 -12.82
N LEU A 229 -10.59 8.78 -11.88
CA LEU A 229 -12.01 8.74 -11.48
C LEU A 229 -12.92 9.34 -12.56
N LYS A 230 -12.48 10.37 -13.30
CA LYS A 230 -13.25 10.93 -14.42
C LYS A 230 -13.42 9.95 -15.59
N ALA A 231 -12.59 8.90 -15.66
CA ALA A 231 -12.77 7.81 -16.62
C ALA A 231 -13.82 6.78 -16.15
N ILE A 232 -14.16 6.77 -14.85
CA ILE A 232 -15.17 5.89 -14.24
C ILE A 232 -16.57 6.49 -14.36
N ASP A 233 -16.72 7.81 -14.61
CA ASP A 233 -18.02 8.45 -14.91
C ASP A 233 -18.61 8.04 -16.29
N LYS A 234 -18.02 7.06 -16.99
CA LYS A 234 -18.63 6.35 -18.12
C LYS A 234 -19.24 5.00 -17.73
N PHE A 235 -19.34 4.67 -16.44
CA PHE A 235 -19.96 3.44 -15.96
C PHE A 235 -21.48 3.65 -15.81
N ASP A 236 -22.24 2.92 -16.64
CA ASP A 236 -23.69 2.99 -16.76
C ASP A 236 -24.37 2.49 -15.46
N PRO A 237 -25.23 3.31 -14.80
CA PRO A 237 -25.89 2.92 -13.56
C PRO A 237 -26.82 1.70 -13.67
N GLU A 238 -27.15 1.22 -14.88
CA GLU A 238 -28.04 0.06 -15.05
C GLU A 238 -27.43 -1.30 -14.67
N GLU A 239 -26.09 -1.44 -14.62
CA GLU A 239 -25.45 -2.73 -14.29
C GLU A 239 -25.62 -3.17 -12.83
N LEU A 240 -25.93 -2.25 -11.91
CA LEU A 240 -26.17 -2.55 -10.48
C LEU A 240 -27.57 -3.10 -10.18
N SER A 241 -28.46 -3.19 -11.18
CA SER A 241 -29.83 -3.71 -11.01
C SER A 241 -29.95 -5.21 -11.31
N ARG A 242 -28.87 -5.89 -11.71
CA ARG A 242 -28.90 -7.28 -12.21
C ARG A 242 -28.02 -8.29 -11.44
N SER A 243 -27.59 -8.01 -10.22
CA SER A 243 -26.90 -8.99 -9.36
C SER A 243 -27.52 -9.10 -7.98
#